data_AF-A0A5N6TEL3-F1
#
_entry.id   AF-A0A5N6TEL3-F1
#
_cell.length_a   1.000
_cell.length_b   1.000
_cell.length_c   1.000
_cell.angle_alpha   90.00
_cell.angle_beta   90.00
_cell.angle_gamma   90.00
#
_symmetry.space_group_name_H-M   'P 1'
#
loop_
_entity.id
_entity.type
_entity.pdbx_description
1 polymer ?
#
loop_
_entity_poly.entity_id
_entity_poly.type
_entity_poly.pdbx_seq_one_letter_code
_entity_poly.pdbx_strand_id
1 'polypeptide(L)'
;MSSPSLTDLEQRNRLPTLFEVLSRRTLAPVDLFSFYIYMRDQQRSVDYLDFWLDVSQHMSLCRHYVRELRRSVLVATPDLEKADSKSSSNALENIETFGDIPLVEAGPSGLHNGKHDLENQEADQRLSAFLRSDGHNSGHSPQNSLGSQNVERTPSDEQPRPSSGTRNDSTSPGHTVARADIRASAEKVLYTYLLPGAEREIVLPEDMVSTIINLVEDDGRDDPEVFDPAKDYVFQAMERDAFPGFLQAKALGNLVPLSIVARLAFALISFGGGFWGAFYVVLRDKPRHTRCWLILPFIVASYFIVSYQYKIDPLMAFLGYSEYTFMNWSPIREPYVRKLLNKRATATILIAAFVTTALSVLFIFVPGTML
;
A
#
# COMPACT_ATOMS: atom_id res chain seq x y z
N MET A 1 1.57 11.15 15.44
CA MET A 1 0.46 10.79 14.52
C MET A 1 -0.20 12.07 13.99
N SER A 2 0.33 12.66 12.93
CA SER A 2 -0.38 13.69 12.18
C SER A 2 -1.22 12.98 11.13
N SER A 3 -2.51 12.80 11.40
CA SER A 3 -3.51 12.57 10.36
C SER A 3 -3.25 13.58 9.23
N PRO A 4 -3.23 13.16 7.95
CA PRO A 4 -3.14 14.12 6.85
C PRO A 4 -4.26 15.13 7.05
N SER A 5 -3.93 16.42 6.97
CA SER A 5 -4.93 17.48 7.18
C SER A 5 -6.09 17.21 6.21
N LEU A 6 -7.32 17.15 6.72
CA LEU A 6 -8.51 16.89 5.89
C LEU A 6 -8.58 17.86 4.69
N THR A 7 -8.02 19.05 4.86
CA THR A 7 -7.82 20.08 3.84
C THR A 7 -6.99 19.64 2.62
N ASP A 8 -5.90 18.89 2.81
CA ASP A 8 -5.07 18.41 1.68
C ASP A 8 -5.76 17.28 0.89
N LEU A 9 -6.58 16.48 1.57
CA LEU A 9 -7.39 15.43 0.95
C LEU A 9 -8.62 16.02 0.24
N GLU A 10 -9.26 17.04 0.81
CA GLU A 10 -10.42 17.72 0.21
C GLU A 10 -10.07 18.50 -1.07
N GLN A 11 -8.82 18.95 -1.23
CA GLN A 11 -8.38 19.72 -2.41
C GLN A 11 -8.06 18.87 -3.65
N ARG A 12 -7.95 17.54 -3.52
CA ARG A 12 -7.62 16.66 -4.66
C ARG A 12 -8.84 16.39 -5.53
N ASN A 13 -9.03 17.23 -6.56
CA ASN A 13 -10.02 17.02 -7.62
C ASN A 13 -9.55 16.01 -8.70
N ARG A 14 -8.80 14.98 -8.31
CA ARG A 14 -8.22 13.98 -9.23
C ARG A 14 -8.19 12.59 -8.60
N LEU A 15 -8.02 11.57 -9.44
CA LEU A 15 -7.73 10.21 -8.97
C LEU A 15 -6.34 10.17 -8.33
N PRO A 16 -6.14 9.34 -7.28
CA PRO A 16 -4.84 9.23 -6.63
C PRO A 16 -3.82 8.53 -7.53
N THR A 17 -2.54 8.81 -7.30
CA THR A 17 -1.44 8.10 -7.96
C THR A 17 -1.05 6.84 -7.20
N LEU A 18 -0.34 5.90 -7.84
CA LEU A 18 0.13 4.68 -7.16
C LEU A 18 0.98 5.04 -5.95
N PHE A 19 1.89 6.00 -6.10
CA PHE A 19 2.73 6.47 -5.00
C PHE A 19 1.91 7.02 -3.82
N GLU A 20 0.82 7.75 -4.07
CA GLU A 20 -0.06 8.25 -3.00
C GLU A 20 -0.74 7.10 -2.23
N VAL A 21 -1.13 6.04 -2.94
CA VAL A 21 -1.70 4.83 -2.34
C VAL A 21 -0.65 4.08 -1.51
N LEU A 22 0.54 3.84 -2.06
CA LEU A 22 1.64 3.16 -1.37
C LEU A 22 2.15 3.94 -0.15
N SER A 23 2.19 5.26 -0.22
CA SER A 23 2.55 6.15 0.89
C SER A 23 1.44 6.33 1.94
N ARG A 24 0.33 5.58 1.84
CA ARG A 24 -0.83 5.62 2.76
C ARG A 24 -1.48 7.01 2.86
N ARG A 25 -1.43 7.81 1.78
CA ARG A 25 -2.02 9.16 1.71
C ARG A 25 -3.45 9.17 1.15
N THR A 26 -4.08 8.02 0.99
CA THR A 26 -5.42 7.86 0.41
C THR A 26 -6.35 7.12 1.36
N LEU A 27 -7.67 7.33 1.19
CA LEU A 27 -8.69 6.71 2.03
C LEU A 27 -9.47 5.63 1.26
N ALA A 28 -10.18 4.78 2.01
CA ALA A 28 -11.07 3.77 1.44
C ALA A 28 -12.08 4.40 0.46
N PRO A 29 -12.36 3.79 -0.70
CA PRO A 29 -11.97 2.43 -1.13
C PRO A 29 -10.67 2.34 -1.95
N VAL A 30 -9.86 3.40 -1.98
CA VAL A 30 -8.65 3.51 -2.83
C VAL A 30 -7.39 3.63 -1.95
N ASP A 31 -7.34 2.86 -0.88
CA ASP A 31 -6.23 2.80 0.08
C ASP A 31 -5.29 1.60 -0.20
N LEU A 32 -4.13 1.60 0.46
CA LEU A 32 -3.12 0.54 0.34
C LEU A 32 -3.71 -0.85 0.63
N PHE A 33 -4.58 -0.95 1.63
CA PHE A 33 -5.19 -2.23 1.99
C PHE A 33 -6.14 -2.73 0.90
N SER A 34 -6.97 -1.85 0.31
CA SER A 34 -7.77 -2.22 -0.87
C SER A 34 -6.92 -2.62 -2.06
N PHE A 35 -5.78 -1.95 -2.26
CA PHE A 35 -4.85 -2.28 -3.34
C PHE A 35 -4.20 -3.65 -3.12
N TYR A 36 -3.81 -3.98 -1.89
CA TYR A 36 -3.30 -5.30 -1.53
C TYR A 36 -4.29 -6.42 -1.84
N ILE A 37 -5.55 -6.26 -1.44
CA ILE A 37 -6.60 -7.24 -1.75
C ILE A 37 -6.82 -7.38 -3.25
N TYR A 38 -6.78 -6.27 -3.99
CA TYR A 38 -6.90 -6.29 -5.45
C TYR A 38 -5.75 -7.07 -6.10
N MET A 39 -4.51 -6.81 -5.68
CA MET A 39 -3.30 -7.50 -6.16
C MET A 39 -3.36 -9.01 -5.87
N ARG A 40 -3.82 -9.39 -4.68
CA ARG A 40 -3.97 -10.79 -4.26
C ARG A 40 -5.09 -11.53 -5.00
N ASP A 41 -6.29 -10.96 -5.04
CA ASP A 41 -7.49 -11.69 -5.47
C ASP A 41 -7.75 -11.58 -6.98
N GLN A 42 -7.42 -10.44 -7.61
CA GLN A 42 -7.73 -10.18 -9.02
C GLN A 42 -6.51 -10.34 -9.93
N GLN A 43 -5.39 -9.71 -9.59
CA GLN A 43 -4.18 -9.76 -10.42
C GLN A 43 -3.30 -10.99 -10.14
N ARG A 44 -3.44 -11.61 -8.95
CA ARG A 44 -2.62 -12.74 -8.47
C ARG A 44 -1.12 -12.45 -8.57
N SER A 45 -0.74 -11.21 -8.28
CA SER A 45 0.64 -10.71 -8.37
C SER A 45 1.04 -9.95 -7.11
N VAL A 46 0.52 -10.40 -5.95
CA VAL A 46 0.77 -9.75 -4.64
C VAL A 46 2.25 -9.68 -4.30
N ASP A 47 3.05 -10.62 -4.80
CA ASP A 47 4.49 -10.71 -4.54
C ASP A 47 5.25 -9.45 -5.00
N TYR A 48 4.81 -8.78 -6.07
CA TYR A 48 5.38 -7.50 -6.49
C TYR A 48 5.14 -6.38 -5.47
N LEU A 49 3.94 -6.35 -4.88
CA LEU A 49 3.60 -5.37 -3.85
C LEU A 49 4.35 -5.67 -2.56
N ASP A 50 4.40 -6.94 -2.15
CA ASP A 50 5.12 -7.39 -0.95
C ASP A 50 6.63 -7.10 -1.09
N PHE A 51 7.24 -7.42 -2.23
CA PHE A 51 8.63 -7.06 -2.54
C PHE A 51 8.85 -5.55 -2.40
N TRP A 52 8.00 -4.72 -3.02
CA TRP A 52 8.15 -3.26 -2.96
C TRP A 52 8.04 -2.72 -1.52
N LEU A 53 7.13 -3.29 -0.72
CA LEU A 53 6.94 -2.94 0.69
C LEU A 53 8.14 -3.39 1.55
N ASP A 54 8.64 -4.60 1.34
CA ASP A 54 9.78 -5.17 2.07
C ASP A 54 11.08 -4.41 1.76
N VAL A 55 11.32 -4.04 0.49
CA VAL A 55 12.46 -3.17 0.13
C VAL A 55 12.30 -1.78 0.76
N SER A 56 11.10 -1.20 0.75
CA SER A 56 10.85 0.10 1.39
C SER A 56 11.07 0.06 2.92
N GLN A 57 10.76 -1.07 3.55
CA GLN A 57 11.06 -1.32 4.96
C GLN A 57 12.56 -1.46 5.18
N HIS A 58 13.27 -2.21 4.34
CA HIS A 58 14.72 -2.35 4.38
C HIS A 58 15.42 -0.98 4.31
N MET A 59 15.05 -0.11 3.35
CA MET A 59 15.59 1.26 3.26
C MET A 59 15.35 2.06 4.55
N SER A 60 14.18 1.92 5.16
CA SER A 60 13.84 2.61 6.40
C SER A 60 14.68 2.10 7.59
N LEU A 61 14.98 0.80 7.64
CA LEU A 61 15.90 0.20 8.61
C LEU A 61 17.33 0.73 8.43
N CYS A 62 17.84 0.77 7.19
CA CYS A 62 19.17 1.32 6.88
C CYS A 62 19.30 2.78 7.34
N ARG A 63 18.29 3.62 7.09
CA ARG A 63 18.26 5.01 7.54
C ARG A 63 18.26 5.13 9.06
N HIS A 64 17.53 4.27 9.76
CA HIS A 64 17.52 4.27 11.23
C HIS A 64 18.89 3.94 11.80
N TYR A 65 19.54 2.89 11.29
CA TYR A 65 20.89 2.51 11.70
C TYR A 65 21.89 3.65 11.57
N VAL A 66 21.91 4.34 10.42
CA VAL A 66 22.85 5.45 10.20
C VAL A 66 22.52 6.66 11.06
N ARG A 67 21.23 6.96 11.30
CA ARG A 67 20.83 8.02 12.23
C ARG A 67 21.32 7.73 13.66
N GLU A 68 21.22 6.48 14.11
CA GLU A 68 21.71 6.04 15.42
C GLU A 68 23.24 6.10 15.50
N LEU A 69 23.93 5.66 14.47
CA LEU A 69 25.39 5.72 14.41
C LEU A 69 25.93 7.15 14.39
N ARG A 70 25.27 8.07 13.68
CA ARG A 70 25.61 9.50 13.74
C ARG A 70 25.40 10.07 15.14
N ARG A 71 24.30 9.71 15.82
CA ARG A 71 24.08 10.11 17.21
C ARG A 71 25.14 9.54 18.15
N SER A 72 25.53 8.28 18.00
CA SER A 72 26.54 7.66 18.88
C SER A 72 27.94 8.26 18.69
N VAL A 73 28.32 8.62 17.46
CA VAL A 73 29.57 9.33 17.16
C VAL A 73 29.57 10.76 17.71
N LEU A 74 28.44 11.49 17.61
CA LEU A 74 28.29 12.82 18.19
C LEU A 74 28.38 12.79 19.72
N VAL A 75 27.77 11.79 20.37
CA VAL A 75 27.85 11.61 21.83
C VAL A 75 29.26 11.24 22.30
N ALA A 76 30.05 10.52 21.48
CA ALA A 76 31.43 10.16 21.78
C ALA A 76 32.44 11.31 21.64
N THR A 77 32.07 12.42 20.99
CA THR A 77 32.95 13.57 20.74
C THR A 77 32.35 14.89 21.28
N PRO A 78 32.21 15.06 22.61
CA PRO A 78 31.57 16.24 23.19
C PRO A 78 32.41 17.54 23.06
N ASP A 79 33.67 17.48 22.62
CA ASP A 79 34.62 18.60 22.72
C ASP A 79 34.73 19.52 21.47
N LEU A 80 33.94 19.30 20.42
CA LEU A 80 33.96 20.17 19.21
C LEU A 80 32.81 21.18 19.11
N GLU A 81 31.75 21.06 19.92
CA GLU A 81 30.57 21.92 19.82
C GLU A 81 30.66 23.26 20.58
N LYS A 82 31.76 23.53 21.29
CA LYS A 82 31.86 24.79 22.06
C LYS A 82 32.17 26.02 21.21
N ALA A 83 32.36 25.87 19.90
CA ALA A 83 32.77 26.95 19.01
C ALA A 83 31.73 27.40 17.98
N ASP A 84 30.66 26.65 17.68
CA ASP A 84 29.71 27.10 16.64
C ASP A 84 28.24 26.79 16.89
N SER A 85 27.57 27.82 17.38
CA SER A 85 26.18 28.19 17.07
C SER A 85 25.01 27.38 17.67
N LYS A 86 24.35 28.05 18.62
CA LYS A 86 22.96 27.87 19.07
C LYS A 86 21.97 27.99 17.91
N SER A 87 21.63 26.92 17.17
CA SER A 87 20.39 26.88 16.37
C SER A 87 20.11 25.51 15.71
N SER A 88 19.87 24.43 16.47
CA SER A 88 19.28 23.21 15.86
C SER A 88 18.76 22.15 16.83
N SER A 89 18.84 22.35 18.15
CA SER A 89 18.41 21.33 19.12
C SER A 89 16.89 21.13 19.23
N ASN A 90 16.07 22.05 18.69
CA ASN A 90 14.60 21.94 18.76
C ASN A 90 13.97 21.11 17.63
N ALA A 91 14.74 20.67 16.63
CA ALA A 91 14.22 19.86 15.52
C ALA A 91 14.37 18.34 15.76
N LEU A 92 15.13 17.93 16.77
CA LEU A 92 15.45 16.52 17.03
C LEU A 92 14.55 15.85 18.08
N GLU A 93 13.79 16.60 18.88
CA GLU A 93 12.82 16.05 19.85
C GLU A 93 11.47 15.68 19.21
N ASN A 94 11.12 16.21 18.03
CA ASN A 94 9.78 16.04 17.47
C ASN A 94 9.57 14.74 16.66
N ILE A 95 10.52 13.81 16.72
CA ILE A 95 10.47 12.49 16.02
C ILE A 95 10.44 11.32 17.04
N GLU A 96 10.16 11.61 18.31
CA GLU A 96 9.85 10.58 19.30
C GLU A 96 8.35 10.25 19.30
N THR A 97 7.87 9.53 18.28
CA THR A 97 6.63 8.76 18.40
C THR A 97 6.79 7.45 17.64
N PHE A 98 7.28 6.45 18.36
CA PHE A 98 7.28 5.04 17.99
C PHE A 98 5.84 4.59 17.62
N GLY A 99 5.67 4.06 16.41
CA GLY A 99 4.43 3.38 15.99
C GLY A 99 4.13 3.44 14.49
N ASP A 100 4.54 4.49 13.78
CA ASP A 100 4.23 4.67 12.36
C ASP A 100 5.41 5.35 11.65
N ILE A 101 6.32 4.57 11.05
CA ILE A 101 7.28 5.11 10.08
C ILE A 101 6.48 5.34 8.79
N PRO A 102 6.25 6.58 8.35
CA PRO A 102 5.51 6.81 7.13
C PRO A 102 6.36 6.32 5.94
N LEU A 103 5.83 5.40 5.13
CA LEU A 103 6.34 4.99 3.80
C LEU A 103 6.56 6.17 2.82
N VAL A 104 6.25 7.39 3.26
CA VAL A 104 6.46 8.68 2.61
C VAL A 104 7.88 8.88 2.10
N GLU A 105 8.89 8.29 2.74
CA GLU A 105 10.30 8.50 2.41
C GLU A 105 10.88 7.38 1.53
N ALA A 106 10.08 6.43 1.05
CA ALA A 106 10.51 5.29 0.24
C ALA A 106 9.80 5.25 -1.13
N GLY A 107 9.59 6.41 -1.77
CA GLY A 107 9.06 6.48 -3.13
C GLY A 107 10.03 6.02 -4.22
N PRO A 108 9.54 5.83 -5.46
CA PRO A 108 10.40 5.62 -6.62
C PRO A 108 11.24 6.87 -6.90
N SER A 109 12.43 6.69 -7.45
CA SER A 109 13.52 7.69 -7.51
C SER A 109 13.23 8.96 -8.34
N GLY A 110 12.05 9.09 -8.95
CA GLY A 110 11.74 10.14 -9.93
C GLY A 110 10.42 10.90 -9.76
N LEU A 111 9.68 10.74 -8.65
CA LEU A 111 8.30 11.27 -8.52
C LEU A 111 8.09 12.40 -7.49
N HIS A 112 9.13 12.97 -6.88
CA HIS A 112 8.97 14.09 -5.92
C HIS A 112 9.45 15.44 -6.48
N ASN A 113 8.93 16.51 -5.89
CA ASN A 113 9.12 17.86 -6.36
C ASN A 113 10.51 18.39 -5.95
N GLY A 114 11.50 18.24 -6.83
CA GLY A 114 12.60 19.19 -7.16
C GLY A 114 13.59 19.69 -6.11
N LYS A 115 13.42 19.45 -4.80
CA LYS A 115 14.37 19.93 -3.77
C LYS A 115 14.63 18.95 -2.63
N HIS A 116 13.60 18.25 -2.16
CA HIS A 116 13.71 17.25 -1.10
C HIS A 116 14.30 15.91 -1.61
N ASP A 117 14.16 15.62 -2.91
CA ASP A 117 14.74 14.43 -3.55
C ASP A 117 16.26 14.51 -3.67
N LEU A 118 16.80 15.69 -3.98
CA LEU A 118 18.25 15.88 -4.04
C LEU A 118 18.87 15.66 -2.66
N GLU A 119 18.26 16.19 -1.61
CA GLU A 119 18.75 16.00 -0.24
C GLU A 119 18.63 14.55 0.23
N ASN A 120 17.55 13.85 -0.13
CA ASN A 120 17.32 12.45 0.24
C ASN A 120 18.18 11.47 -0.57
N GLN A 121 18.30 11.68 -1.89
CA GLN A 121 19.17 10.89 -2.75
C GLN A 121 20.64 11.14 -2.39
N GLU A 122 21.03 12.38 -2.07
CA GLU A 122 22.35 12.65 -1.48
C GLU A 122 22.49 11.98 -0.11
N ALA A 123 21.45 11.93 0.71
CA ALA A 123 21.50 11.25 2.00
C ALA A 123 21.66 9.74 1.84
N ASP A 124 20.96 9.12 0.90
CA ASP A 124 21.03 7.68 0.59
C ASP A 124 22.36 7.32 -0.11
N GLN A 125 22.89 8.19 -0.98
CA GLN A 125 24.24 8.07 -1.56
C GLN A 125 25.34 8.22 -0.52
N ARG A 126 25.21 9.19 0.38
CA ARG A 126 26.13 9.36 1.52
C ARG A 126 26.03 8.18 2.49
N LEU A 127 24.83 7.63 2.67
CA LEU A 127 24.58 6.47 3.52
C LEU A 127 25.20 5.20 2.93
N SER A 128 25.02 4.96 1.64
CA SER A 128 25.63 3.85 0.93
C SER A 128 27.16 3.98 0.88
N ALA A 129 27.69 5.20 0.66
CA ALA A 129 29.13 5.45 0.75
C ALA A 129 29.69 5.17 2.15
N PHE A 130 28.93 5.53 3.20
CA PHE A 130 29.30 5.30 4.59
C PHE A 130 29.33 3.79 4.93
N LEU A 131 28.27 3.05 4.59
CA LEU A 131 28.19 1.60 4.78
C LEU A 131 29.29 0.84 4.00
N ARG A 132 29.67 1.32 2.81
CA ARG A 132 30.82 0.81 2.04
C ARG A 132 32.15 1.05 2.75
N SER A 133 32.34 2.23 3.35
CA SER A 133 33.61 2.59 4.02
C SER A 133 33.87 1.78 5.30
N ASP A 134 32.83 1.42 6.05
CA ASP A 134 32.90 0.51 7.20
C ASP A 134 33.08 -0.97 6.79
N GLY A 135 33.03 -1.29 5.49
CA GLY A 135 33.35 -2.62 4.96
C GLY A 135 34.84 -2.85 4.71
N HIS A 136 35.63 -1.78 4.54
CA HIS A 136 37.04 -1.84 4.15
C HIS A 136 37.91 -0.92 5.02
N ASN A 137 37.89 -1.11 6.35
CA ASN A 137 39.13 -0.92 7.10
C ASN A 137 39.16 -1.70 8.41
N SER A 138 40.33 -2.29 8.59
CA SER A 138 40.78 -3.08 9.73
C SER A 138 40.83 -2.26 11.02
N GLY A 139 40.90 -2.96 12.15
CA GLY A 139 40.86 -2.39 13.49
C GLY A 139 41.71 -1.14 13.69
N HIS A 140 41.02 -0.04 14.02
CA HIS A 140 41.61 1.12 14.66
C HIS A 140 41.17 1.15 16.12
N SER A 141 41.82 0.33 16.94
CA SER A 141 42.01 0.69 18.35
C SER A 141 43.01 1.85 18.37
N PRO A 142 42.70 3.02 18.94
CA PRO A 142 43.72 4.03 19.13
C PRO A 142 44.72 3.52 20.19
N GLN A 143 45.87 3.07 19.71
CA GLN A 143 47.07 2.89 20.52
C GLN A 143 47.42 4.24 21.13
N ASN A 144 47.33 4.34 22.46
CA ASN A 144 48.00 5.39 23.21
C ASN A 144 49.00 4.73 24.15
N SER A 145 50.28 4.83 23.79
CA SER A 145 51.43 4.46 24.60
C SER A 145 51.83 5.63 25.49
N LEU A 146 51.79 5.44 26.81
CA LEU A 146 52.61 6.19 27.77
C LEU A 146 53.06 5.22 28.87
N GLY A 147 54.36 5.18 29.11
CA GLY A 147 55.02 4.27 30.04
C GLY A 147 55.23 4.80 31.46
N SER A 148 55.93 3.96 32.24
CA SER A 148 56.34 4.06 33.67
C SER A 148 55.20 3.84 34.70
N GLN A 149 55.32 3.02 35.75
CA GLN A 149 56.48 2.39 36.40
C GLN A 149 56.02 1.19 37.28
N ASN A 150 56.98 0.30 37.54
CA ASN A 150 56.97 -0.96 38.32
C ASN A 150 56.19 -0.97 39.65
N VAL A 151 55.64 -2.13 40.05
CA VAL A 151 56.01 -2.95 41.25
C VAL A 151 55.45 -4.39 41.13
N GLU A 152 56.28 -5.39 41.48
CA GLU A 152 56.06 -6.85 41.56
C GLU A 152 54.89 -7.33 42.46
N ARG A 153 54.19 -8.41 42.06
CA ARG A 153 54.18 -9.76 42.72
C ARG A 153 53.06 -10.69 42.19
N THR A 154 53.39 -11.99 42.23
CA THR A 154 52.80 -13.24 41.69
C THR A 154 51.46 -13.72 42.33
N PRO A 155 50.81 -14.82 41.84
CA PRO A 155 49.37 -14.94 41.53
C PRO A 155 48.54 -15.69 42.59
N SER A 156 47.20 -15.65 42.50
CA SER A 156 46.26 -16.69 42.99
C SER A 156 44.82 -16.43 42.51
N ASP A 157 44.11 -17.53 42.22
CA ASP A 157 42.68 -17.69 41.93
C ASP A 157 41.72 -17.00 42.93
N GLU A 158 40.57 -16.49 42.45
CA GLU A 158 39.21 -16.88 42.91
C GLU A 158 38.08 -15.90 42.47
N GLN A 159 36.98 -16.54 42.05
CA GLN A 159 35.59 -16.10 41.82
C GLN A 159 35.10 -14.72 42.35
N PRO A 160 34.26 -13.97 41.61
CA PRO A 160 33.68 -12.70 42.08
C PRO A 160 32.36 -12.89 42.87
N ARG A 161 32.21 -12.14 43.98
CA ARG A 161 30.94 -11.87 44.67
C ARG A 161 30.58 -10.38 44.58
N PRO A 162 29.28 -10.01 44.62
CA PRO A 162 28.78 -8.75 44.09
C PRO A 162 28.77 -7.63 45.14
N SER A 163 29.14 -6.42 44.73
CA SER A 163 28.89 -5.21 45.49
C SER A 163 28.02 -4.24 44.69
N SER A 164 26.84 -4.03 45.29
CA SER A 164 25.84 -3.00 45.02
C SER A 164 26.46 -1.62 44.77
N GLY A 165 26.11 -1.02 43.63
CA GLY A 165 26.32 0.40 43.33
C GLY A 165 25.16 0.93 42.50
N THR A 166 24.32 1.74 43.15
CA THR A 166 23.18 2.49 42.61
C THR A 166 23.55 3.30 41.35
N ARG A 167 22.87 3.04 40.23
CA ARG A 167 22.72 4.03 39.14
C ARG A 167 21.32 3.94 38.53
N ASN A 168 20.75 5.12 38.40
CA ASN A 168 19.38 5.44 38.02
C ASN A 168 19.02 5.01 36.59
N ASP A 169 17.75 4.63 36.44
CA ASP A 169 16.81 5.04 35.40
C ASP A 169 17.24 4.97 33.93
N SER A 170 16.78 3.93 33.24
CA SER A 170 15.85 4.05 32.08
C SER A 170 15.62 2.68 31.44
N THR A 171 14.65 1.93 31.98
CA THR A 171 14.15 0.69 31.35
C THR A 171 13.24 1.04 30.18
N SER A 172 13.82 1.49 29.08
CA SER A 172 13.19 1.41 27.75
C SER A 172 14.04 0.44 26.93
N PRO A 173 13.48 -0.63 26.34
CA PRO A 173 14.24 -1.48 25.43
C PRO A 173 14.59 -0.62 24.21
N GLY A 174 15.79 -0.05 24.21
CA GLY A 174 16.33 0.64 23.06
C GLY A 174 16.51 -0.40 21.95
N HIS A 175 15.65 -0.35 20.93
CA HIS A 175 15.80 -1.16 19.74
C HIS A 175 16.98 -0.61 18.92
N THR A 176 18.21 -0.85 19.38
CA THR A 176 19.42 -0.51 18.62
C THR A 176 19.46 -1.41 17.40
N VAL A 177 19.32 -0.84 16.21
CA VAL A 177 19.41 -1.62 14.97
C VAL A 177 20.87 -2.03 14.79
N ALA A 178 21.15 -3.32 14.68
CA ALA A 178 22.51 -3.80 14.43
C ALA A 178 22.75 -3.96 12.91
N ARG A 179 24.02 -3.89 12.48
CA ARG A 179 24.39 -4.19 11.08
C ARG A 179 23.96 -5.59 10.66
N ALA A 180 23.93 -6.55 11.59
CA ALA A 180 23.43 -7.89 11.36
C ALA A 180 21.93 -7.92 10.98
N ASP A 181 21.12 -7.01 11.53
CA ASP A 181 19.69 -6.92 11.20
C ASP A 181 19.47 -6.38 9.78
N ILE A 182 20.34 -5.47 9.33
CA ILE A 182 20.31 -4.93 7.97
C ILE A 182 20.67 -6.03 6.97
N ARG A 183 21.75 -6.77 7.23
CA ARG A 183 22.15 -7.91 6.40
C ARG A 183 21.06 -8.98 6.33
N ALA A 184 20.53 -9.38 7.48
CA ALA A 184 19.43 -10.36 7.53
C ALA A 184 18.20 -9.88 6.74
N SER A 185 17.91 -8.58 6.75
CA SER A 185 16.85 -8.00 5.93
C SER A 185 17.16 -8.05 4.44
N ALA A 186 18.40 -7.77 4.03
CA ALA A 186 18.82 -7.83 2.61
C ALA A 186 18.78 -9.26 2.08
N GLU A 187 19.35 -10.22 2.82
CA GLU A 187 19.32 -11.65 2.51
C GLU A 187 17.88 -12.17 2.43
N LYS A 188 17.01 -11.77 3.36
CA LYS A 188 15.59 -12.15 3.33
C LYS A 188 14.91 -11.69 2.05
N VAL A 189 15.09 -10.43 1.65
CA VAL A 189 14.50 -9.89 0.41
C VAL A 189 15.03 -10.66 -0.81
N LEU A 190 16.34 -10.93 -0.85
CA LEU A 190 16.98 -11.69 -1.93
C LEU A 190 16.41 -13.11 -2.04
N TYR A 191 16.40 -13.87 -0.93
CA TYR A 191 15.99 -15.27 -0.93
C TYR A 191 14.49 -15.48 -1.09
N THR A 192 13.65 -14.53 -0.67
CA THR A 192 12.19 -14.65 -0.80
C THR A 192 11.70 -14.32 -2.21
N TYR A 193 12.30 -13.33 -2.88
CA TYR A 193 11.73 -12.77 -4.13
C TYR A 193 12.62 -12.87 -5.37
N LEU A 194 13.95 -12.89 -5.22
CA LEU A 194 14.89 -12.71 -6.34
C LEU A 194 15.66 -13.98 -6.72
N LEU A 195 15.83 -14.93 -5.78
CA LEU A 195 16.54 -16.17 -6.07
C LEU A 195 15.72 -17.06 -7.03
N PRO A 196 16.34 -17.67 -8.05
CA PRO A 196 15.65 -18.61 -8.94
C PRO A 196 15.02 -19.76 -8.16
N GLY A 197 13.71 -19.98 -8.32
CA GLY A 197 12.97 -21.02 -7.58
C GLY A 197 12.56 -20.61 -6.16
N ALA A 198 12.64 -19.32 -5.81
CA ALA A 198 12.09 -18.81 -4.57
C ALA A 198 10.56 -18.99 -4.49
N GLU A 199 10.02 -19.10 -3.27
CA GLU A 199 8.59 -19.30 -3.04
C GLU A 199 7.71 -18.19 -3.62
N ARG A 200 8.24 -16.96 -3.70
CA ARG A 200 7.57 -15.75 -4.18
C ARG A 200 8.40 -15.05 -5.25
N GLU A 201 9.01 -15.84 -6.14
CA GLU A 201 9.85 -15.33 -7.22
C GLU A 201 9.10 -14.30 -8.09
N ILE A 202 9.64 -13.08 -8.18
CA ILE A 202 9.11 -12.02 -9.04
C ILE A 202 9.81 -12.01 -10.40
N VAL A 203 9.08 -11.67 -11.46
CA VAL A 203 9.64 -11.67 -12.82
C VAL A 203 10.30 -10.32 -13.09
N LEU A 204 11.63 -10.33 -13.09
CA LEU A 204 12.49 -9.19 -13.41
C LEU A 204 13.43 -9.54 -14.56
N PRO A 205 13.99 -8.52 -15.26
CA PRO A 205 15.06 -8.75 -16.23
C PRO A 205 16.26 -9.49 -15.61
N GLU A 206 16.74 -10.55 -16.26
CA GLU A 206 17.81 -11.42 -15.73
C GLU A 206 19.11 -10.65 -15.41
N ASP A 207 19.45 -9.64 -16.21
CA ASP A 207 20.61 -8.77 -15.99
C ASP A 207 20.53 -8.02 -14.65
N MET A 208 19.32 -7.62 -14.25
CA MET A 208 19.09 -6.90 -13.00
C MET A 208 19.19 -7.84 -11.79
N VAL A 209 18.59 -9.02 -11.89
CA VAL A 209 18.61 -10.02 -10.82
C VAL A 209 20.04 -10.53 -10.58
N SER A 210 20.75 -10.89 -11.64
CA SER A 210 22.15 -11.34 -11.55
C SER A 210 23.07 -10.26 -10.96
N THR A 211 22.86 -9.00 -11.32
CA THR A 211 23.58 -7.88 -10.71
C THR A 211 23.32 -7.80 -9.21
N ILE A 212 22.05 -7.88 -8.78
CA ILE A 212 21.68 -7.81 -7.36
C ILE A 212 22.26 -9.00 -6.58
N ILE A 213 22.18 -10.22 -7.12
CA ILE A 213 22.76 -11.43 -6.50
C ILE A 213 24.26 -11.25 -6.26
N ASN A 214 25.02 -10.84 -7.29
CA ASN A 214 26.46 -10.63 -7.15
C ASN A 214 26.79 -9.53 -6.12
N LEU A 215 26.02 -8.44 -6.11
CA LEU A 215 26.25 -7.33 -5.16
C LEU A 215 25.96 -7.74 -3.71
N VAL A 216 24.95 -8.58 -3.47
CA VAL A 216 24.57 -8.99 -2.10
C VAL A 216 25.40 -10.19 -1.63
N GLU A 217 25.58 -11.23 -2.45
CA GLU A 217 26.27 -12.47 -2.05
C GLU A 217 27.80 -12.37 -2.13
N ASP A 218 28.35 -11.84 -3.22
CA ASP A 218 29.81 -11.79 -3.43
C ASP A 218 30.43 -10.54 -2.79
N ASP A 219 29.83 -9.37 -2.99
CA ASP A 219 30.35 -8.10 -2.46
C ASP A 219 29.88 -7.81 -1.02
N GLY A 220 28.91 -8.56 -0.49
CA GLY A 220 28.36 -8.37 0.85
C GLY A 220 27.73 -6.99 1.07
N ARG A 221 27.15 -6.40 0.03
CA ARG A 221 26.58 -5.05 0.07
C ARG A 221 25.17 -5.07 0.63
N ASP A 222 25.08 -4.60 1.88
CA ASP A 222 23.83 -4.43 2.61
C ASP A 222 23.19 -3.03 2.39
N ASP A 223 23.64 -2.28 1.37
CA ASP A 223 23.18 -0.90 1.08
C ASP A 223 21.74 -0.89 0.51
N PRO A 224 20.91 0.09 0.86
CA PRO A 224 19.57 0.22 0.27
C PRO A 224 19.58 0.42 -1.25
N GLU A 225 20.63 1.07 -1.79
CA GLU A 225 20.78 1.34 -3.23
C GLU A 225 20.86 0.08 -4.10
N VAL A 226 21.23 -1.06 -3.52
CA VAL A 226 21.34 -2.32 -4.28
C VAL A 226 19.99 -2.72 -4.88
N PHE A 227 18.89 -2.39 -4.20
CA PHE A 227 17.54 -2.75 -4.63
C PHE A 227 16.83 -1.65 -5.42
N ASP A 228 17.39 -0.45 -5.57
CA ASP A 228 16.73 0.69 -6.22
C ASP A 228 16.29 0.38 -7.67
N PRO A 229 17.14 -0.22 -8.54
CA PRO A 229 16.72 -0.53 -9.91
C PRO A 229 15.55 -1.50 -9.97
N ALA A 230 15.54 -2.52 -9.09
CA ALA A 230 14.45 -3.49 -9.01
C ALA A 230 13.18 -2.88 -8.44
N LYS A 231 13.31 -2.05 -7.41
CA LYS A 231 12.19 -1.35 -6.79
C LYS A 231 11.48 -0.41 -7.78
N ASP A 232 12.25 0.37 -8.54
CA ASP A 232 11.73 1.29 -9.54
C ASP A 232 11.04 0.54 -10.70
N TYR A 233 11.65 -0.57 -11.16
CA TYR A 233 11.04 -1.44 -12.16
C TYR A 233 9.70 -2.01 -11.68
N VAL A 234 9.65 -2.55 -10.45
CA VAL A 234 8.42 -3.11 -9.87
C VAL A 234 7.36 -2.04 -9.68
N PHE A 235 7.75 -0.82 -9.25
CA PHE A 235 6.82 0.30 -9.17
C PHE A 235 6.21 0.62 -10.54
N GLN A 236 7.05 0.73 -11.58
CA GLN A 236 6.60 1.03 -12.94
C GLN A 236 5.72 -0.08 -13.51
N ALA A 237 6.06 -1.35 -13.26
CA ALA A 237 5.26 -2.50 -13.67
C ALA A 237 3.88 -2.48 -13.00
N MET A 238 3.82 -2.26 -11.69
CA MET A 238 2.56 -2.13 -10.95
C MET A 238 1.72 -0.94 -11.44
N GLU A 239 2.36 0.21 -11.72
CA GLU A 239 1.68 1.42 -12.20
C GLU A 239 1.10 1.24 -13.60
N ARG A 240 1.80 0.51 -14.47
CA ARG A 240 1.36 0.27 -15.85
C ARG A 240 0.26 -0.81 -15.91
N ASP A 241 0.46 -1.92 -15.21
CA ASP A 241 -0.31 -3.15 -15.46
C ASP A 241 -1.45 -3.35 -14.46
N ALA A 242 -1.24 -3.07 -13.18
CA ALA A 242 -2.23 -3.35 -12.13
C ALA A 242 -3.04 -2.10 -11.72
N PHE A 243 -2.39 -0.95 -11.61
CA PHE A 243 -2.99 0.26 -11.05
C PHE A 243 -4.19 0.82 -11.84
N PRO A 244 -4.20 0.83 -13.19
CA PRO A 244 -5.36 1.28 -13.95
C PRO A 244 -6.59 0.39 -13.70
N GLY A 245 -6.38 -0.92 -13.61
CA GLY A 245 -7.41 -1.90 -13.30
C GLY A 245 -7.95 -1.74 -11.88
N PHE A 246 -7.09 -1.46 -10.90
CA PHE A 246 -7.47 -1.16 -9.53
C PHE A 246 -8.38 0.07 -9.44
N LEU A 247 -8.00 1.18 -10.08
CA LEU A 247 -8.84 2.38 -10.12
C LEU A 247 -10.17 2.12 -10.82
N GLN A 248 -10.16 1.33 -11.91
CA GLN A 248 -11.40 0.94 -12.58
C GLN A 248 -12.32 0.10 -11.69
N ALA A 249 -11.76 -0.79 -10.86
CA ALA A 249 -12.53 -1.64 -9.98
C ALA A 249 -13.05 -0.90 -8.74
N LYS A 250 -12.23 -0.05 -8.11
CA LYS A 250 -12.52 0.55 -6.79
C LYS A 250 -12.87 2.03 -6.79
N ALA A 251 -12.34 2.83 -7.74
CA ALA A 251 -12.70 4.24 -7.86
C ALA A 251 -13.91 4.46 -8.79
N LEU A 252 -14.03 3.59 -9.81
CA LEU A 252 -15.09 3.64 -10.82
C LEU A 252 -16.18 2.59 -10.58
N GLY A 253 -15.93 1.54 -9.80
CA GLY A 253 -16.92 0.55 -9.40
C GLY A 253 -17.12 0.57 -7.90
N ASN A 254 -18.25 0.05 -7.44
CA ASN A 254 -18.48 -0.23 -6.02
C ASN A 254 -18.82 -1.70 -5.76
N LEU A 255 -18.64 -2.57 -6.77
CA LEU A 255 -18.97 -3.97 -6.74
C LEU A 255 -17.75 -4.85 -6.98
N VAL A 256 -17.73 -6.00 -6.30
CA VAL A 256 -16.71 -7.04 -6.47
C VAL A 256 -17.09 -7.94 -7.67
N PRO A 257 -16.12 -8.48 -8.44
CA PRO A 257 -16.41 -9.33 -9.61
C PRO A 257 -17.41 -10.47 -9.36
N LEU A 258 -17.31 -11.15 -8.22
CA LEU A 258 -18.23 -12.23 -7.85
C LEU A 258 -19.67 -11.73 -7.69
N SER A 259 -19.83 -10.57 -7.06
CA SER A 259 -21.11 -9.90 -6.84
C SER A 259 -21.73 -9.38 -8.14
N ILE A 260 -20.91 -9.00 -9.12
CA ILE A 260 -21.35 -8.60 -10.46
C ILE A 260 -21.97 -9.80 -11.19
N VAL A 261 -21.32 -10.96 -11.16
CA VAL A 261 -21.84 -12.20 -11.78
C VAL A 261 -23.11 -12.69 -11.09
N ALA A 262 -23.16 -12.66 -9.75
CA ALA A 262 -24.36 -13.02 -9.01
C ALA A 262 -25.56 -12.15 -9.40
N ARG A 263 -25.36 -10.82 -9.49
CA ARG A 263 -26.41 -9.89 -9.95
C ARG A 263 -26.85 -10.17 -11.38
N LEU A 264 -25.92 -10.50 -12.29
CA LEU A 264 -26.28 -10.92 -13.64
C LEU A 264 -27.19 -12.15 -13.64
N ALA A 265 -26.85 -13.17 -12.85
CA ALA A 265 -27.67 -14.38 -12.74
C ALA A 265 -29.10 -14.04 -12.27
N PHE A 266 -29.23 -13.24 -11.20
CA PHE A 266 -30.54 -12.77 -10.73
C PHE A 266 -31.29 -11.94 -11.79
N ALA A 267 -30.60 -11.09 -12.54
CA ALA A 267 -31.19 -10.31 -13.61
C ALA A 267 -31.77 -11.19 -14.71
N LEU A 268 -31.03 -12.22 -15.15
CA LEU A 268 -31.46 -13.15 -16.18
C LEU A 268 -32.67 -13.99 -15.74
N ILE A 269 -32.66 -14.48 -14.49
CA ILE A 269 -33.80 -15.21 -13.92
C ILE A 269 -35.03 -14.30 -13.87
N SER A 270 -34.88 -13.05 -13.37
CA SER A 270 -35.99 -12.09 -13.30
C SER A 270 -36.49 -11.67 -14.68
N PHE A 271 -35.61 -11.54 -15.68
CA PHE A 271 -36.04 -11.25 -17.04
C PHE A 271 -36.79 -12.43 -17.64
N GLY A 272 -36.30 -13.67 -17.45
CA GLY A 272 -36.99 -14.87 -17.90
C GLY A 272 -38.40 -14.96 -17.31
N GLY A 273 -38.54 -14.78 -15.99
CA GLY A 273 -39.83 -14.74 -15.31
C GLY A 273 -40.71 -13.55 -15.76
N GLY A 274 -40.10 -12.38 -15.97
CA GLY A 274 -40.78 -11.18 -16.47
C GLY A 274 -41.35 -11.38 -17.86
N PHE A 275 -40.56 -11.84 -18.83
CA PHE A 275 -41.05 -12.13 -20.18
C PHE A 275 -42.09 -13.26 -20.19
N TRP A 276 -41.86 -14.34 -19.42
CA TRP A 276 -42.83 -15.42 -19.32
C TRP A 276 -44.19 -14.93 -18.78
N GLY A 277 -44.18 -14.16 -17.69
CA GLY A 277 -45.38 -13.52 -17.15
C GLY A 277 -46.01 -12.55 -18.13
N ALA A 278 -45.21 -11.79 -18.88
CA ALA A 278 -45.68 -10.85 -19.88
C ALA A 278 -46.49 -11.56 -20.98
N PHE A 279 -45.91 -12.61 -21.57
CA PHE A 279 -46.56 -13.41 -22.59
C PHE A 279 -47.81 -14.12 -22.04
N TYR A 280 -47.75 -14.67 -20.82
CA TYR A 280 -48.92 -15.32 -20.21
C TYR A 280 -50.11 -14.36 -20.08
N VAL A 281 -49.90 -13.15 -19.58
CA VAL A 281 -50.97 -12.16 -19.33
C VAL A 281 -51.50 -11.57 -20.65
N VAL A 282 -50.65 -11.42 -21.67
CA VAL A 282 -51.05 -10.97 -23.02
C VAL A 282 -51.86 -12.05 -23.77
N LEU A 283 -51.41 -13.31 -23.75
CA LEU A 283 -52.07 -14.42 -24.46
C LEU A 283 -53.39 -14.85 -23.81
N ARG A 284 -53.52 -14.71 -22.48
CA ARG A 284 -54.77 -14.98 -21.75
C ARG A 284 -55.72 -13.78 -21.68
N ASP A 285 -55.40 -12.71 -22.41
CA ASP A 285 -56.11 -11.44 -22.46
C ASP A 285 -56.62 -10.95 -21.09
N LYS A 286 -55.72 -10.92 -20.11
CA LYS A 286 -56.06 -10.44 -18.77
C LYS A 286 -56.22 -8.91 -18.77
N PRO A 287 -57.05 -8.36 -17.87
CA PRO A 287 -57.30 -6.92 -17.80
C PRO A 287 -56.03 -6.13 -17.45
N ARG A 288 -56.01 -4.84 -17.83
CA ARG A 288 -54.83 -3.97 -17.70
C ARG A 288 -54.30 -3.82 -16.27
N HIS A 289 -55.16 -3.87 -15.26
CA HIS A 289 -54.72 -3.79 -13.86
C HIS A 289 -53.85 -4.99 -13.45
N THR A 290 -54.12 -6.18 -14.01
CA THR A 290 -53.27 -7.37 -13.77
C THR A 290 -51.95 -7.25 -14.53
N ARG A 291 -51.96 -6.63 -15.73
CA ARG A 291 -50.75 -6.35 -16.52
C ARG A 291 -49.79 -5.38 -15.80
N CYS A 292 -50.29 -4.45 -14.99
CA CYS A 292 -49.44 -3.52 -14.23
C CYS A 292 -48.50 -4.22 -13.24
N TRP A 293 -48.84 -5.41 -12.73
CA TRP A 293 -47.95 -6.16 -11.84
C TRP A 293 -46.67 -6.65 -12.53
N LEU A 294 -46.64 -6.65 -13.86
CA LEU A 294 -45.47 -6.98 -14.68
C LEU A 294 -44.32 -5.97 -14.53
N ILE A 295 -44.62 -4.77 -14.03
CA ILE A 295 -43.61 -3.74 -13.79
C ILE A 295 -42.57 -4.24 -12.76
N LEU A 296 -42.99 -5.00 -11.74
CA LEU A 296 -42.09 -5.48 -10.68
C LEU A 296 -40.92 -6.34 -11.19
N PRO A 297 -41.14 -7.44 -11.94
CA PRO A 297 -40.02 -8.24 -12.45
C PRO A 297 -39.13 -7.46 -13.43
N PHE A 298 -39.67 -6.48 -14.17
CA PHE A 298 -38.88 -5.64 -15.07
C PHE A 298 -38.06 -4.57 -14.33
N ILE A 299 -38.56 -4.01 -13.22
CA ILE A 299 -37.76 -3.15 -12.32
C ILE A 299 -36.56 -3.93 -11.79
N VAL A 300 -36.82 -5.12 -11.23
CA VAL A 300 -35.75 -5.95 -10.64
C VAL A 300 -34.73 -6.37 -11.69
N ALA A 301 -35.21 -6.85 -12.85
CA ALA A 301 -34.32 -7.29 -13.92
C ALA A 301 -33.47 -6.15 -14.50
N SER A 302 -34.09 -5.00 -14.82
CA SER A 302 -33.36 -3.85 -15.37
C SER A 302 -32.38 -3.27 -14.36
N TYR A 303 -32.73 -3.20 -13.08
CA TYR A 303 -31.84 -2.74 -12.01
C TYR A 303 -30.56 -3.57 -11.98
N PHE A 304 -30.68 -4.90 -11.93
CA PHE A 304 -29.53 -5.78 -11.83
C PHE A 304 -28.71 -5.84 -13.12
N ILE A 305 -29.33 -5.75 -14.30
CA ILE A 305 -28.59 -5.73 -15.58
C ILE A 305 -27.82 -4.43 -15.78
N VAL A 306 -28.44 -3.29 -15.46
CA VAL A 306 -27.75 -2.00 -15.59
C VAL A 306 -26.65 -1.91 -14.52
N SER A 307 -26.88 -2.46 -13.32
CA SER A 307 -25.84 -2.57 -12.29
C SER A 307 -24.66 -3.46 -12.73
N TYR A 308 -24.94 -4.57 -13.42
CA TYR A 308 -23.92 -5.43 -14.04
C TYR A 308 -23.13 -4.69 -15.12
N GLN A 309 -23.81 -4.04 -16.06
CA GLN A 309 -23.20 -3.38 -17.22
C GLN A 309 -22.25 -2.26 -16.80
N TYR A 310 -22.63 -1.47 -15.81
CA TYR A 310 -21.84 -0.32 -15.33
C TYR A 310 -20.95 -0.66 -14.13
N LYS A 311 -20.95 -1.91 -13.67
CA LYS A 311 -20.21 -2.39 -12.48
C LYS A 311 -20.45 -1.53 -11.23
N ILE A 312 -21.67 -0.99 -11.11
CA ILE A 312 -22.05 -0.10 -10.02
C ILE A 312 -23.44 -0.47 -9.49
N ASP A 313 -23.56 -0.56 -8.18
CA ASP A 313 -24.81 -0.68 -7.44
C ASP A 313 -25.27 0.73 -7.03
N PRO A 314 -26.31 1.29 -7.67
CA PRO A 314 -26.68 2.69 -7.44
C PRO A 314 -27.16 2.95 -6.01
N LEU A 315 -27.87 2.01 -5.39
CA LEU A 315 -28.39 2.18 -4.04
C LEU A 315 -27.24 2.25 -3.03
N MET A 316 -26.29 1.33 -3.14
CA MET A 316 -25.10 1.33 -2.28
C MET A 316 -24.23 2.57 -2.49
N ALA A 317 -24.08 3.02 -3.75
CA ALA A 317 -23.32 4.22 -4.07
C ALA A 317 -23.93 5.46 -3.38
N PHE A 318 -25.25 5.64 -3.42
CA PHE A 318 -25.92 6.76 -2.75
C PHE A 318 -25.84 6.69 -1.22
N LEU A 319 -25.93 5.50 -0.65
CA LEU A 319 -25.71 5.27 0.79
C LEU A 319 -24.24 5.53 1.20
N GLY A 320 -23.32 5.66 0.24
CA GLY A 320 -21.91 5.90 0.49
C GLY A 320 -21.14 4.64 0.87
N TYR A 321 -21.62 3.46 0.47
CA TYR A 321 -20.93 2.19 0.70
C TYR A 321 -20.39 1.60 -0.60
N SER A 322 -19.22 0.98 -0.49
CA SER A 322 -18.59 0.18 -1.53
C SER A 322 -18.33 -1.23 -1.02
N GLU A 323 -18.56 -2.21 -1.87
CA GLU A 323 -18.26 -3.60 -1.56
C GLU A 323 -16.74 -3.81 -1.51
N TYR A 324 -16.29 -4.31 -0.37
CA TYR A 324 -14.90 -4.50 -0.04
C TYR A 324 -14.42 -5.89 -0.51
N THR A 325 -15.08 -6.92 0.01
CA THR A 325 -15.05 -8.32 -0.43
C THR A 325 -16.49 -8.79 -0.63
N PHE A 326 -16.71 -9.98 -1.20
CA PHE A 326 -18.07 -10.49 -1.41
C PHE A 326 -18.91 -10.41 -0.12
N MET A 327 -20.00 -9.64 -0.15
CA MET A 327 -20.91 -9.38 0.98
C MET A 327 -20.31 -8.65 2.20
N ASN A 328 -19.15 -8.02 2.06
CA ASN A 328 -18.61 -7.13 3.09
C ASN A 328 -18.55 -5.70 2.57
N TRP A 329 -19.11 -4.75 3.33
CA TRP A 329 -19.26 -3.37 2.89
C TRP A 329 -18.33 -2.44 3.66
N SER A 330 -17.70 -1.54 2.91
CA SER A 330 -16.83 -0.49 3.44
C SER A 330 -17.40 0.88 3.12
N PRO A 331 -17.37 1.85 4.05
CA PRO A 331 -17.79 3.21 3.75
C PRO A 331 -16.79 3.89 2.80
N ILE A 332 -17.30 4.64 1.83
CA ILE A 332 -16.51 5.45 0.91
C ILE A 332 -16.10 6.72 1.65
N ARG A 333 -14.84 6.77 2.08
CA ARG A 333 -14.24 7.90 2.82
C ARG A 333 -13.63 8.92 1.88
N GLU A 334 -13.14 8.49 0.72
CA GLU A 334 -12.52 9.35 -0.28
C GLU A 334 -13.58 10.27 -0.94
N PRO A 335 -13.52 11.61 -0.76
CA PRO A 335 -14.59 12.52 -1.16
C PRO A 335 -14.75 12.65 -2.67
N TYR A 336 -13.63 12.63 -3.42
CA TYR A 336 -13.65 12.69 -4.87
C TYR A 336 -14.32 11.45 -5.48
N VAL A 337 -13.96 10.26 -4.99
CA VAL A 337 -14.54 8.98 -5.41
C VAL A 337 -16.03 8.94 -5.11
N ARG A 338 -16.46 9.44 -3.94
CA ARG A 338 -17.89 9.55 -3.60
C ARG A 338 -18.67 10.41 -4.58
N LYS A 339 -18.17 11.60 -4.93
CA LYS A 339 -18.81 12.48 -5.92
C LYS A 339 -18.91 11.79 -7.30
N LEU A 340 -17.84 11.13 -7.72
CA LEU A 340 -17.78 10.41 -8.99
C LEU A 340 -18.77 9.25 -9.06
N LEU A 341 -18.82 8.41 -8.02
CA LEU A 341 -19.75 7.29 -7.92
C LEU A 341 -21.21 7.76 -7.87
N ASN A 342 -21.52 8.83 -7.13
CA ASN A 342 -22.88 9.39 -7.10
C ASN A 342 -23.34 9.92 -8.47
N LYS A 343 -22.46 10.60 -9.22
CA LYS A 343 -22.76 11.07 -10.57
C LYS A 343 -23.08 9.88 -11.51
N ARG A 344 -22.28 8.82 -11.42
CA ARG A 344 -22.49 7.61 -12.23
C ARG A 344 -23.73 6.85 -11.81
N ALA A 345 -23.96 6.66 -10.51
CA ALA A 345 -25.14 6.01 -9.96
C ALA A 345 -26.43 6.70 -10.42
N THR A 346 -26.43 8.02 -10.49
CA THR A 346 -27.56 8.80 -11.03
C THR A 346 -27.85 8.44 -12.49
N ALA A 347 -26.81 8.44 -13.34
CA ALA A 347 -26.97 8.02 -14.74
C ALA A 347 -27.45 6.56 -14.85
N THR A 348 -26.91 5.66 -14.04
CA THR A 348 -27.30 4.23 -14.00
C THR A 348 -28.78 4.05 -13.63
N ILE A 349 -29.30 4.76 -12.61
CA ILE A 349 -30.73 4.70 -12.27
C ILE A 349 -31.61 5.25 -13.40
N LEU A 350 -31.22 6.36 -14.02
CA LEU A 350 -32.01 6.94 -15.12
C LEU A 350 -32.12 5.95 -16.29
N ILE A 351 -31.03 5.26 -16.63
CA ILE A 351 -31.03 4.23 -17.67
C ILE A 351 -31.91 3.03 -17.26
N ALA A 352 -31.80 2.55 -16.02
CA ALA A 352 -32.63 1.45 -15.53
C ALA A 352 -34.13 1.80 -15.53
N ALA A 353 -34.48 3.03 -15.13
CA ALA A 353 -35.85 3.53 -15.16
C ALA A 353 -36.38 3.66 -16.59
N PHE A 354 -35.57 4.14 -17.53
CA PHE A 354 -35.92 4.23 -18.94
C PHE A 354 -36.19 2.82 -19.53
N VAL A 355 -35.30 1.86 -19.32
CA VAL A 355 -35.45 0.47 -19.79
C VAL A 355 -36.70 -0.19 -19.19
N THR A 356 -36.91 -0.03 -17.88
CA THR A 356 -38.12 -0.54 -17.20
C THR A 356 -39.37 0.04 -17.83
N THR A 357 -39.41 1.36 -18.03
CA THR A 357 -40.59 2.06 -18.54
C THR A 357 -40.88 1.63 -19.97
N ALA A 358 -39.88 1.55 -20.83
CA ALA A 358 -40.02 1.11 -22.21
C ALA A 358 -40.59 -0.32 -22.30
N LEU A 359 -40.04 -1.26 -21.52
CA LEU A 359 -40.52 -2.64 -21.49
C LEU A 359 -41.94 -2.74 -20.93
N SER A 360 -42.23 -2.02 -19.85
CA SER A 360 -43.55 -2.03 -19.22
C SER A 360 -44.63 -1.46 -20.15
N VAL A 361 -44.34 -0.34 -20.83
CA VAL A 361 -45.25 0.27 -21.81
C VAL A 361 -45.54 -0.70 -22.95
N LEU A 362 -44.52 -1.37 -23.48
CA LEU A 362 -44.70 -2.35 -24.56
C LEU A 362 -45.70 -3.44 -24.15
N PHE A 363 -45.51 -4.11 -23.02
CA PHE A 363 -46.36 -5.25 -22.65
C PHE A 363 -47.72 -4.85 -22.04
N ILE A 364 -47.87 -3.65 -21.50
CA ILE A 364 -49.16 -3.18 -20.98
C ILE A 364 -50.09 -2.76 -22.12
N PHE A 365 -49.56 -2.08 -23.15
CA PHE A 365 -50.36 -1.50 -24.24
C PHE A 365 -50.53 -2.42 -25.45
N VAL A 366 -49.75 -3.50 -25.59
CA VAL A 366 -49.94 -4.48 -26.66
C VAL A 366 -51.36 -5.10 -26.57
N PRO A 367 -52.15 -5.07 -27.66
CA PRO A 367 -53.47 -5.68 -27.68
C PRO A 367 -53.35 -7.20 -27.45
N GLY A 368 -54.22 -7.75 -26.61
CA GLY A 368 -54.25 -9.18 -26.35
C GLY A 368 -54.72 -9.92 -27.59
N THR A 369 -54.03 -11.01 -27.94
CA THR A 369 -54.48 -11.95 -28.96
C THR A 369 -54.82 -13.25 -28.26
N MET A 370 -56.08 -13.67 -28.34
CA MET A 370 -56.47 -15.03 -27.95
C MET A 370 -55.89 -15.99 -28.99
N LEU A 371 -55.01 -16.89 -28.55
CA LEU A 371 -54.54 -18.04 -29.33
C LEU A 371 -55.24 -19.30 -28.84
#